data_AF-A0A1H0TMB8-F1
#
_entry.id   AF-A0A1H0TMB8-F1
#
_cell.length_a   1.000
_cell.length_b   1.000
_cell.length_c   1.000
_cell.angle_alpha   90.00
_cell.angle_beta   90.00
_cell.angle_gamma   90.00
#
_symmetry.space_group_name_H-M   'P 1'
#
loop_
_entity.id
_entity.type
_entity.pdbx_description
1 polymer ?
#
loop_
_entity_poly.entity_id
_entity_poly.type
_entity_poly.pdbx_seq_one_letter_code
_entity_poly.pdbx_strand_id
1 'polypeptide(L)'
;MRESIEMPKKIFYLIVGICSAIIMLTSIDIILRAKDTELFNMWLANTNSSQEFLMKTTEELFSEYLQMNISIFMVRAVTPMAIAIHAYFTFTKLRVNKLYVVLWSLISIGTFLLTSLGEQFYSIFFIMSGICYFGLIAIMSYLGKCIYNLRSI
;
A
#
# COMPACT_ATOMS: atom_id res chain seq x y z
N MET A 1 33.06 -6.69 10.35
CA MET A 1 32.30 -7.24 9.20
C MET A 1 31.29 -6.18 8.78
N ARG A 2 31.22 -5.78 7.50
CA ARG A 2 30.25 -4.75 7.06
C ARG A 2 28.88 -5.41 6.88
N GLU A 3 27.98 -5.25 7.85
CA GLU A 3 26.59 -5.74 7.78
C GLU A 3 25.66 -4.84 6.97
N SER A 4 26.20 -3.83 6.30
CA SER A 4 25.40 -2.81 5.64
C SER A 4 26.04 -2.29 4.35
N ILE A 5 25.19 -2.00 3.36
CA ILE A 5 25.58 -1.50 2.04
C ILE A 5 25.02 -0.11 1.82
N GLU A 6 25.75 0.72 1.08
CA GLU A 6 25.20 1.99 0.60
C GLU A 6 24.15 1.72 -0.48
N MET A 7 23.00 2.37 -0.38
CA MET A 7 21.90 2.15 -1.32
C MET A 7 22.27 2.73 -2.70
N PRO A 8 22.25 1.92 -3.78
CA PRO A 8 22.47 2.43 -5.12
C PRO A 8 21.39 3.45 -5.50
N LYS A 9 21.80 4.58 -6.09
CA LYS A 9 20.89 5.66 -6.55
C LYS A 9 19.73 5.13 -7.39
N LYS A 10 20.00 4.20 -8.32
CA LYS A 10 18.99 3.59 -9.19
C LYS A 10 17.90 2.87 -8.39
N ILE A 11 18.27 2.13 -7.35
CA ILE A 11 17.32 1.37 -6.53
C ILE A 11 16.47 2.29 -5.68
N PHE A 12 17.06 3.35 -5.12
CA PHE A 12 16.31 4.38 -4.40
C PHE A 12 15.21 5.00 -5.27
N TYR A 13 15.54 5.49 -6.48
CA TYR A 13 14.55 6.08 -7.37
C TYR A 13 13.48 5.07 -7.80
N LEU A 14 13.83 3.79 -7.95
CA LEU A 14 12.87 2.75 -8.29
C LEU A 14 11.86 2.51 -7.14
N ILE A 15 12.33 2.44 -5.89
CA ILE A 15 11.46 2.29 -4.72
C ILE A 15 10.50 3.47 -4.61
N VAL A 16 11.02 4.70 -4.70
CA VAL A 16 10.19 5.92 -4.61
C VAL A 16 9.19 5.99 -5.77
N GLY A 17 9.61 5.64 -6.99
CA GLY A 17 8.74 5.62 -8.16
C GLY A 17 7.61 4.59 -8.07
N ILE A 18 7.88 3.41 -7.50
CA ILE A 18 6.83 2.42 -7.24
C ILE A 18 5.90 2.89 -6.13
N CYS A 19 6.43 3.44 -5.03
CA CYS A 19 5.60 3.97 -3.95
C CYS A 19 4.67 5.09 -4.44
N SER A 20 5.15 6.00 -5.28
CA SER A 20 4.31 7.07 -5.84
C SER A 20 3.22 6.51 -6.76
N ALA A 21 3.54 5.50 -7.58
CA ALA A 21 2.56 4.82 -8.42
C ALA A 21 1.46 4.13 -7.58
N ILE A 22 1.83 3.44 -6.48
CA ILE A 22 0.86 2.81 -5.57
C ILE A 22 -0.09 3.87 -4.98
N ILE A 23 0.44 4.98 -4.49
CA ILE A 23 -0.37 6.06 -3.91
C ILE A 23 -1.33 6.62 -4.96
N MET A 24 -0.83 6.91 -6.17
CA MET A 24 -1.65 7.44 -7.26
C MET A 24 -2.80 6.49 -7.65
N LEU A 25 -2.50 5.20 -7.83
CA LEU A 25 -3.50 4.19 -8.18
C LEU A 25 -4.55 4.04 -7.09
N THR A 26 -4.12 4.07 -5.83
CA THR A 26 -5.03 4.01 -4.67
C THR A 26 -5.93 5.24 -4.59
N SER A 27 -5.40 6.44 -4.86
CA SER A 27 -6.19 7.67 -4.91
C SER A 27 -7.26 7.61 -6.00
N ILE A 28 -6.89 7.15 -7.20
CA ILE A 28 -7.84 7.06 -8.33
C ILE A 28 -8.95 6.05 -8.03
N ASP A 29 -8.60 4.88 -7.50
CA ASP A 29 -9.57 3.83 -7.16
C ASP A 29 -10.63 4.34 -6.17
N ILE A 30 -10.21 5.08 -5.15
CA ILE A 30 -11.11 5.57 -4.09
C ILE A 30 -11.99 6.72 -4.58
N ILE A 31 -11.47 7.60 -5.45
CA ILE A 31 -12.28 8.65 -6.09
C ILE A 31 -13.39 8.01 -6.94
N LEU A 32 -13.08 6.94 -7.68
CA LEU A 32 -14.07 6.24 -8.49
C LEU A 32 -15.15 5.59 -7.61
N ARG A 33 -14.77 4.95 -6.50
CA ARG A 33 -15.73 4.37 -5.54
C ARG A 33 -16.64 5.39 -4.87
N ALA A 34 -16.10 6.57 -4.55
CA ALA A 34 -16.87 7.63 -3.92
C ALA A 34 -17.94 8.21 -4.86
N LYS A 35 -17.70 8.14 -6.18
CA LYS A 35 -18.62 8.64 -7.20
C LYS A 35 -19.67 7.61 -7.63
N ASP A 36 -19.35 6.32 -7.50
CA ASP A 36 -20.20 5.24 -7.99
C ASP A 36 -21.36 4.96 -7.02
N THR A 37 -22.58 5.29 -7.47
CA THR A 37 -23.81 5.09 -6.71
C THR A 37 -24.22 3.61 -6.62
N GLU A 38 -23.78 2.77 -7.54
CA GLU A 38 -24.05 1.33 -7.51
C GLU A 38 -23.26 0.66 -6.38
N LEU A 39 -21.99 1.03 -6.23
CA LEU A 39 -21.13 0.59 -5.12
C LEU A 39 -21.68 1.03 -3.76
N PHE A 40 -22.23 2.25 -3.66
CA PHE A 40 -22.92 2.71 -2.46
C PHE A 40 -24.17 1.85 -2.15
N ASN A 41 -24.99 1.55 -3.16
CA ASN A 41 -26.17 0.72 -2.99
C ASN A 41 -25.81 -0.73 -2.59
N MET A 42 -24.73 -1.28 -3.15
CA MET A 42 -24.21 -2.60 -2.74
C MET A 42 -23.70 -2.62 -1.31
N TRP A 43 -22.98 -1.57 -0.89
CA TRP A 43 -22.54 -1.40 0.50
C TRP A 43 -23.74 -1.30 1.45
N LEU A 44 -24.76 -0.51 1.07
CA LEU A 44 -25.99 -0.37 1.84
C LEU A 44 -26.73 -1.71 1.95
N ALA A 45 -26.85 -2.48 0.87
CA ALA A 45 -27.50 -3.78 0.86
C ALA A 45 -26.81 -4.80 1.80
N ASN A 46 -25.47 -4.79 1.87
CA ASN A 46 -24.73 -5.63 2.81
C ASN A 46 -24.89 -5.17 4.28
N THR A 47 -25.06 -3.87 4.51
CA THR A 47 -25.05 -3.28 5.86
C THR A 47 -26.45 -3.18 6.50
N ASN A 48 -27.51 -3.23 5.69
CA ASN A 48 -28.94 -3.21 6.09
C ASN A 48 -29.40 -4.38 6.98
N SER A 49 -28.50 -5.29 7.37
CA SER A 49 -28.76 -6.36 8.33
C SER A 49 -28.74 -5.90 9.79
N SER A 50 -28.36 -4.65 10.07
CA SER A 50 -28.32 -4.07 11.42
C SER A 50 -29.50 -3.10 11.66
N GLN A 51 -30.27 -3.32 12.73
CA GLN A 51 -31.44 -2.50 13.12
C GLN A 51 -31.12 -1.00 13.27
N GLU A 52 -29.85 -0.63 13.45
CA GLU A 52 -29.35 0.73 13.63
C GLU A 52 -29.34 1.55 12.31
N PHE A 53 -29.27 0.88 11.16
CA PHE A 53 -29.23 1.53 9.83
C PHE A 53 -30.60 2.06 9.38
N LEU A 54 -31.71 1.53 9.92
CA LEU A 54 -33.07 1.93 9.57
C LEU A 54 -33.51 3.28 10.16
N MET A 55 -32.73 3.82 11.12
CA MET A 55 -33.01 5.11 11.77
C MET A 55 -32.24 6.30 11.17
N LYS A 56 -31.21 6.04 10.35
CA LYS A 56 -30.36 7.08 9.76
C LYS A 56 -30.92 7.60 8.44
N THR A 57 -30.70 8.88 8.17
CA THR A 57 -31.03 9.48 6.87
C THR A 57 -30.04 9.06 5.78
N THR A 58 -30.46 9.11 4.51
CA THR A 58 -29.60 8.78 3.35
C THR A 58 -28.32 9.63 3.32
N GLU A 59 -28.38 10.87 3.77
CA GLU A 59 -27.21 11.77 3.84
C GLU A 59 -26.19 11.32 4.89
N GLU A 60 -26.64 10.87 6.07
CA GLU A 60 -25.77 10.33 7.12
C GLU A 60 -25.10 9.02 6.68
N LEU A 61 -25.86 8.15 6.01
CA LEU A 61 -25.37 6.89 5.45
C LEU A 61 -24.30 7.13 4.37
N PHE A 62 -24.50 8.13 3.52
CA PHE A 62 -23.52 8.51 2.50
C PHE A 62 -22.25 9.11 3.12
N SER A 63 -22.40 9.92 4.17
CA SER A 63 -21.25 10.47 4.91
C SER A 63 -20.40 9.36 5.55
N GLU A 64 -21.03 8.36 6.15
CA GLU A 64 -20.36 7.20 6.73
C GLU A 64 -19.63 6.36 5.67
N TYR A 65 -20.26 6.15 4.50
CA TYR A 65 -19.62 5.50 3.36
C TYR A 65 -18.38 6.28 2.85
N LEU A 66 -18.46 7.60 2.77
CA LEU A 66 -17.30 8.43 2.41
C LEU A 66 -16.18 8.35 3.45
N GLN A 67 -16.52 8.39 4.74
CA GLN A 67 -15.54 8.25 5.83
C GLN A 67 -14.84 6.89 5.80
N MET A 68 -15.57 5.81 5.51
CA MET A 68 -15.00 4.48 5.31
C MET A 68 -13.99 4.46 4.16
N ASN A 69 -14.35 5.03 3.00
CA ASN A 69 -13.47 5.12 1.84
C ASN A 69 -12.19 5.93 2.11
N ILE A 70 -12.31 7.05 2.84
CA ILE A 70 -11.16 7.86 3.26
C ILE A 70 -10.26 7.08 4.24
N SER A 71 -10.85 6.32 5.15
CA SER A 71 -10.10 5.49 6.11
C SER A 71 -9.31 4.40 5.40
N ILE A 72 -9.92 3.74 4.41
CA ILE A 72 -9.26 2.76 3.54
C ILE A 72 -8.09 3.40 2.78
N PHE A 73 -8.28 4.61 2.25
CA PHE A 73 -7.20 5.36 1.59
C PHE A 73 -6.00 5.56 2.51
N MET A 74 -6.24 6.07 3.72
CA MET A 74 -5.18 6.38 4.67
C MET A 74 -4.37 5.14 5.03
N VAL A 75 -5.03 4.03 5.35
CA VAL A 75 -4.34 2.77 5.68
C VAL A 75 -3.46 2.29 4.53
N ARG A 76 -3.93 2.41 3.29
CA ARG A 76 -3.20 1.97 2.09
C ARG A 76 -2.08 2.92 1.67
N ALA A 77 -2.22 4.22 1.91
CA ALA A 77 -1.23 5.23 1.56
C ALA A 77 -0.08 5.31 2.57
N VAL A 78 -0.35 5.05 3.86
CA VAL A 78 0.66 5.16 4.92
C VAL A 78 1.85 4.22 4.71
N THR A 79 1.63 2.98 4.29
CA THR A 79 2.71 2.01 4.05
C THR A 79 3.70 2.46 2.97
N PRO A 80 3.30 2.77 1.72
CA PRO A 80 4.23 3.22 0.68
C PRO A 80 4.88 4.56 1.05
N MET A 81 4.19 5.46 1.76
CA MET A 81 4.79 6.70 2.29
C MET A 81 5.91 6.39 3.29
N ALA A 82 5.67 5.50 4.25
CA ALA A 82 6.65 5.14 5.26
C ALA A 82 7.89 4.46 4.65
N ILE A 83 7.69 3.58 3.66
CA ILE A 83 8.78 2.96 2.89
C ILE A 83 9.61 4.03 2.16
N ALA A 84 8.96 4.98 1.48
CA ALA A 84 9.65 6.02 0.72
C ALA A 84 10.48 6.95 1.63
N ILE A 85 9.92 7.36 2.77
CA ILE A 85 10.61 8.18 3.77
C ILE A 85 11.82 7.42 4.33
N HIS A 86 11.63 6.16 4.71
CA HIS A 86 12.72 5.37 5.27
C HIS A 86 13.79 5.06 4.21
N ALA A 87 13.41 4.85 2.95
CA ALA A 87 14.35 4.70 1.84
C ALA A 87 15.21 5.97 1.65
N TYR A 88 14.64 7.17 1.82
CA TYR A 88 15.38 8.43 1.77
C TYR A 88 16.42 8.54 2.89
N PHE A 89 16.05 8.20 4.13
CA PHE A 89 17.00 8.16 5.24
C PHE A 89 18.12 7.12 5.02
N THR A 90 17.77 5.95 4.48
CA THR A 90 18.74 4.90 4.12
C THR A 90 19.61 5.26 2.92
N PHE A 91 19.18 6.18 2.06
CA PHE A 91 19.99 6.66 0.96
C PHE A 91 20.96 7.78 1.40
N THR A 92 20.53 8.66 2.32
CA THR A 92 21.27 9.88 2.67
C THR A 92 22.16 9.75 3.92
N LYS A 93 21.71 9.01 4.94
CA LYS A 93 22.34 9.03 6.27
C LYS A 93 22.66 7.63 6.82
N LEU A 94 21.84 6.63 6.49
CA LEU A 94 22.01 5.27 6.98
C LEU A 94 22.56 4.38 5.87
N ARG A 95 22.95 3.15 6.22
CA ARG A 95 23.25 2.09 5.26
C ARG A 95 22.15 1.04 5.31
N VAL A 96 21.91 0.34 4.20
CA VAL A 96 20.90 -0.72 4.12
C VAL A 96 21.38 -1.91 4.94
N ASN A 97 20.62 -2.28 5.97
CA ASN A 97 20.82 -3.51 6.74
C ASN A 97 19.83 -4.60 6.28
N LYS A 98 20.13 -5.87 6.54
CA LYS A 98 19.25 -7.02 6.29
C LYS A 98 17.88 -6.87 6.97
N LEU A 99 17.84 -6.30 8.17
CA LEU A 99 16.59 -6.03 8.90
C LEU A 99 15.64 -5.10 8.14
N TYR A 100 16.18 -4.09 7.44
CA TYR A 100 15.39 -3.18 6.62
C TYR A 100 14.66 -3.96 5.51
N VAL A 101 15.37 -4.84 4.80
CA VAL A 101 14.80 -5.63 3.71
C VAL A 101 13.68 -6.54 4.20
N VAL A 102 13.91 -7.26 5.32
CA VAL A 102 12.95 -8.22 5.87
C VAL A 102 11.69 -7.52 6.38
N LEU A 103 11.84 -6.48 7.20
CA LEU A 103 10.72 -5.77 7.81
C LEU A 103 9.82 -5.12 6.74
N TRP A 104 10.41 -4.39 5.79
CA TRP A 104 9.61 -3.70 4.78
C TRP A 104 8.98 -4.63 3.75
N SER A 105 9.59 -5.79 3.48
CA SER A 105 8.97 -6.83 2.65
C SER A 105 7.75 -7.43 3.36
N LEU A 106 7.86 -7.76 4.66
CA LEU A 106 6.75 -8.30 5.45
C LEU A 106 5.59 -7.30 5.56
N ILE A 107 5.88 -6.03 5.85
CA ILE A 107 4.85 -4.99 5.95
C ILE A 107 4.14 -4.79 4.59
N SER A 108 4.89 -4.85 3.48
CA SER A 108 4.33 -4.73 2.13
C SER A 108 3.38 -5.89 1.82
N ILE A 109 3.76 -7.13 2.17
CA ILE A 109 2.90 -8.32 2.02
C ILE A 109 1.65 -8.18 2.90
N GLY A 110 1.80 -7.79 4.17
CA GLY A 110 0.67 -7.61 5.09
C GLY A 110 -0.32 -6.56 4.60
N THR A 111 0.18 -5.42 4.11
CA THR A 111 -0.66 -4.34 3.55
C THR A 111 -1.40 -4.81 2.29
N PHE A 112 -0.73 -5.57 1.42
CA PHE A 112 -1.36 -6.14 0.23
C PHE A 112 -2.46 -7.14 0.57
N LEU A 113 -2.23 -8.02 1.55
CA LEU A 113 -3.25 -8.98 2.03
C LEU A 113 -4.45 -8.26 2.65
N LEU A 114 -4.21 -7.27 3.51
CA LEU A 114 -5.28 -6.46 4.10
C LEU A 114 -6.11 -5.76 3.03
N THR A 115 -5.45 -5.23 2.01
CA THR A 115 -6.09 -4.60 0.85
C THR A 115 -6.94 -5.62 0.08
N SER A 116 -6.43 -6.84 -0.12
CA SER A 116 -7.13 -7.92 -0.84
C SER A 116 -8.39 -8.43 -0.12
N LEU A 117 -8.43 -8.38 1.21
CA LEU A 117 -9.61 -8.80 1.99
C LEU A 117 -10.76 -7.80 1.95
N GLY A 118 -10.46 -6.52 1.69
CA GLY A 118 -11.45 -5.42 1.70
C GLY A 118 -12.02 -5.05 0.34
N GLU A 119 -11.68 -5.78 -0.74
CA GLU A 119 -11.95 -5.38 -2.12
C GLU A 119 -12.78 -6.40 -2.90
N GLN A 120 -13.59 -5.91 -3.83
CA GLN A 120 -14.08 -6.72 -4.94
C GLN A 120 -12.96 -6.82 -5.99
N PHE A 121 -12.50 -8.04 -6.29
CA PHE A 121 -11.35 -8.37 -7.16
C PHE A 121 -11.43 -7.87 -8.62
N TYR A 122 -12.44 -7.09 -8.98
CA TYR A 122 -12.71 -6.62 -10.34
C TYR A 122 -12.16 -5.22 -10.66
N SER A 123 -11.62 -4.45 -9.69
CA SER A 123 -11.02 -3.15 -10.00
C SER A 123 -9.66 -3.30 -10.70
N ILE A 124 -9.56 -2.74 -11.91
CA ILE A 124 -8.30 -2.68 -12.68
C ILE A 124 -7.19 -1.95 -11.90
N PHE A 125 -7.55 -0.96 -11.08
CA PHE A 125 -6.61 -0.18 -10.27
C PHE A 125 -6.05 -0.98 -9.10
N PHE A 126 -6.86 -1.86 -8.52
CA PHE A 126 -6.42 -2.80 -7.50
C PHE A 126 -5.40 -3.80 -8.07
N ILE A 127 -5.65 -4.36 -9.25
CA ILE A 127 -4.72 -5.28 -9.93
C ILE A 127 -3.40 -4.58 -10.23
N MET A 128 -3.44 -3.37 -10.78
CA MET A 128 -2.24 -2.58 -11.09
C MET A 128 -1.45 -2.23 -9.82
N SER A 129 -2.14 -1.85 -8.73
CA SER A 129 -1.52 -1.61 -7.43
C SER A 129 -0.85 -2.87 -6.88
N GLY A 130 -1.46 -4.05 -7.05
CA GLY A 130 -0.87 -5.33 -6.72
C GLY A 130 0.43 -5.61 -7.46
N ILE A 131 0.47 -5.36 -8.78
CA ILE A 131 1.70 -5.48 -9.59
C ILE A 131 2.81 -4.58 -9.04
N CYS A 132 2.47 -3.34 -8.65
CA CYS A 132 3.42 -2.43 -8.02
C CYS A 132 3.96 -2.98 -6.69
N TYR A 133 3.11 -3.54 -5.82
CA TYR A 133 3.55 -4.18 -4.57
C TYR A 133 4.49 -5.38 -4.83
N PHE A 134 4.20 -6.22 -5.82
CA PHE A 134 5.12 -7.30 -6.23
C PHE A 134 6.46 -6.75 -6.74
N GLY A 135 6.44 -5.68 -7.54
CA GLY A 135 7.65 -4.99 -7.98
C GLY A 135 8.49 -4.49 -6.81
N LEU A 136 7.85 -3.92 -5.78
CA LEU A 136 8.52 -3.45 -4.57
C LEU A 136 9.20 -4.60 -3.81
N ILE A 137 8.50 -5.73 -3.63
CA ILE A 137 9.05 -6.94 -2.99
C ILE A 137 10.24 -7.51 -3.78
N ALA A 138 10.14 -7.54 -5.11
CA ALA A 138 11.23 -8.02 -5.96
C ALA A 138 12.50 -7.18 -5.82
N ILE A 139 12.36 -5.85 -5.75
CA ILE A 139 13.49 -4.93 -5.56
C ILE A 139 14.10 -5.07 -4.18
N MET A 140 13.27 -5.19 -3.14
CA MET A 140 13.75 -5.45 -1.78
C MET A 140 14.51 -6.77 -1.70
N SER A 141 14.00 -7.82 -2.35
CA SER A 141 14.67 -9.13 -2.43
C SER A 141 16.00 -9.07 -3.16
N TYR A 142 16.08 -8.31 -4.26
CA TYR A 142 17.33 -8.06 -4.98
C TYR A 142 18.36 -7.35 -4.09
N LEU A 143 17.93 -6.31 -3.36
CA LEU A 143 18.77 -5.59 -2.40
C LEU A 143 19.29 -6.53 -1.30
N GLY A 144 18.45 -7.46 -0.82
CA GLY A 144 18.85 -8.51 0.13
C GLY A 144 19.91 -9.45 -0.41
N LYS A 145 19.81 -9.87 -1.68
CA LYS A 145 20.85 -10.70 -2.33
C LYS A 145 22.18 -9.96 -2.46
N CYS A 146 22.16 -8.67 -2.79
CA CYS A 146 23.38 -7.85 -2.86
C CYS A 146 24.12 -7.80 -1.51
N ILE A 147 23.39 -7.74 -0.39
CA ILE A 147 23.99 -7.78 0.96
C ILE A 147 24.63 -9.14 1.23
N TYR A 148 23.98 -10.25 0.84
CA TYR A 148 24.48 -11.60 1.09
C TYR A 148 25.76 -11.91 0.28
N ASN A 149 25.82 -11.47 -0.96
CA ASN A 149 26.96 -11.76 -1.85
C ASN A 149 28.26 -11.07 -1.39
N LEU A 150 28.17 -9.94 -0.70
CA LEU A 150 29.31 -9.26 -0.07
C LEU A 150 29.93 -10.02 1.11
N ARG A 151 29.25 -11.05 1.63
CA ARG A 151 29.76 -11.92 2.71
C ARG A 151 30.53 -13.14 2.19
N SER A 152 30.44 -13.42 0.88
CA SER A 152 31.06 -14.58 0.22
C SER A 152 32.46 -14.28 -0.33
N ILE A 153 32.93 -13.04 -0.21
CA ILE A 153 34.27 -12.57 -0.60
C ILE A 153 35.01 -12.21 0.69
#